data_AF-A0A9P6FXU1-F1
#
_entry.id   AF-A0A9P6FXU1-F1
#
_cell.length_a   1.000
_cell.length_b   1.000
_cell.length_c   1.000
_cell.angle_alpha   90.00
_cell.angle_beta   90.00
_cell.angle_gamma   90.00
#
_symmetry.space_group_name_H-M   'P 1'
#
loop_
_entity.id
_entity.type
_entity.pdbx_description
1 polymer ?
#
loop_
_entity_poly.entity_id
_entity_poly.type
_entity_poly.pdbx_seq_one_letter_code
_entity_poly.pdbx_strand_id
1 'polypeptide(L)'
;MPVTYTKAEKITDAAAVKQAYKPTHPGIFEVVYAEGDYNSMLVANRDFAKGEVICRVDGTTPGPKRYTSVQVSKDQHIELNSDRDSLTFFYPSSEWEMDQPFPCWCGSEQCIQSVRGARFLSKEIMSRYFVTKHIQESLEDRDRSSA
;
A
#
# COMPACT_ATOMS: atom_id res chain seq x y z
N MET A 1 16.50 -13.29 -6.00
CA MET A 1 16.57 -12.67 -7.34
C MET A 1 16.90 -11.20 -7.12
N PRO A 2 17.73 -10.54 -7.96
CA PRO A 2 18.06 -9.15 -7.73
C PRO A 2 16.79 -8.31 -7.79
N VAL A 3 16.57 -7.49 -6.76
CA VAL A 3 15.43 -6.60 -6.63
C VAL A 3 15.61 -5.52 -7.70
N THR A 4 14.88 -5.61 -8.82
CA THR A 4 15.04 -4.67 -9.95
C THR A 4 14.27 -3.36 -9.77
N TYR A 5 13.60 -3.18 -8.63
CA TYR A 5 12.82 -2.00 -8.31
C TYR A 5 13.35 -1.36 -7.02
N THR A 6 13.93 -0.17 -7.15
CA THR A 6 14.32 0.67 -6.01
C THR A 6 13.45 1.90 -6.01
N LYS A 7 12.57 2.03 -5.02
CA LYS A 7 11.75 3.24 -4.85
C LYS A 7 12.63 4.37 -4.31
N ALA A 8 12.70 5.49 -5.03
CA ALA A 8 13.35 6.69 -4.52
C ALA A 8 12.42 7.38 -3.51
N GLU A 9 12.93 7.72 -2.33
CA GLU A 9 12.17 8.44 -1.30
C GLU A 9 11.84 9.88 -1.72
N LYS A 10 12.78 10.50 -2.44
CA LYS A 10 12.65 11.83 -3.03
C LYS A 10 13.12 11.80 -4.48
N ILE A 11 12.29 12.33 -5.37
CA ILE A 11 12.64 12.45 -6.78
C ILE A 11 13.05 13.89 -7.06
N THR A 12 14.28 14.08 -7.54
CA THR A 12 14.81 15.39 -7.93
C THR A 12 14.94 15.58 -9.43
N ASP A 13 14.80 14.48 -10.19
CA ASP A 13 14.80 14.48 -11.65
C ASP A 13 13.82 13.40 -12.12
N ALA A 14 12.55 13.79 -12.29
CA ALA A 14 11.51 12.85 -12.69
C ALA A 14 11.74 12.33 -14.13
N ALA A 15 12.38 13.12 -15.00
CA ALA A 15 12.67 12.72 -16.37
C ALA A 15 13.71 11.59 -16.42
N ALA A 16 14.80 11.70 -15.66
CA ALA A 16 15.81 10.65 -15.56
C ALA A 16 15.24 9.36 -14.94
N VAL A 17 14.43 9.48 -13.88
CA VAL A 17 13.76 8.32 -13.27
C VAL A 17 12.83 7.64 -14.29
N LYS A 18 12.01 8.43 -15.00
CA LYS A 18 11.13 7.90 -16.05
C LYS A 18 11.90 7.25 -17.20
N GLN A 19 13.05 7.78 -17.57
CA GLN A 19 13.90 7.18 -18.61
C GLN A 19 14.51 5.84 -18.18
N ALA A 20 14.87 5.69 -16.90
CA ALA A 20 15.41 4.46 -16.33
C ALA A 20 14.34 3.42 -15.95
N TYR A 21 13.08 3.86 -15.79
CA TYR A 21 11.96 3.03 -15.39
C TYR A 21 11.66 1.91 -16.40
N LYS A 22 11.61 0.68 -15.89
CA LYS A 22 11.22 -0.52 -16.65
C LYS A 22 9.97 -1.13 -16.00
N PRO A 23 8.79 -1.01 -16.62
CA PRO A 23 7.56 -1.56 -16.05
C PRO A 23 7.66 -3.05 -15.80
N THR A 24 7.31 -3.46 -14.60
CA THR A 24 7.12 -4.85 -14.19
C THR A 24 5.78 -5.42 -14.67
N HIS A 25 4.79 -4.56 -14.96
CA HIS A 25 3.44 -4.93 -15.38
C HIS A 25 2.98 -4.14 -16.64
N PRO A 26 3.68 -4.29 -17.78
CA PRO A 26 3.37 -3.52 -18.99
C PRO A 26 1.92 -3.76 -19.46
N GLY A 27 1.23 -2.67 -19.81
CA GLY A 27 -0.15 -2.70 -20.28
C GLY A 27 -1.23 -2.83 -19.20
N ILE A 28 -0.86 -3.00 -17.93
CA ILE A 28 -1.79 -3.03 -16.80
C ILE A 28 -1.85 -1.65 -16.13
N PHE A 29 -0.68 -1.14 -15.73
CA PHE A 29 -0.51 0.18 -15.12
C PHE A 29 0.92 0.68 -15.33
N GLU A 30 1.13 1.96 -15.05
CA GLU A 30 2.46 2.58 -15.03
C GLU A 30 2.63 3.51 -13.83
N VAL A 31 3.88 3.72 -13.40
CA VAL A 31 4.19 4.76 -12.41
C VAL A 31 4.46 6.07 -13.14
N VAL A 32 3.64 7.08 -12.84
CA VAL A 32 3.89 8.47 -13.22
C VAL A 32 4.74 9.10 -12.12
N TYR A 33 6.02 9.32 -12.44
CA TYR A 33 6.96 9.94 -11.54
C TYR A 33 6.83 11.47 -11.56
N ALA A 34 6.92 12.07 -10.38
CA ALA A 34 6.94 13.52 -10.20
C ALA A 34 7.99 13.89 -9.15
N GLU A 35 8.60 15.05 -9.33
CA GLU A 35 9.60 15.57 -8.39
C GLU A 35 8.98 15.93 -7.04
N GLY A 36 9.80 15.87 -5.99
CA GLY A 36 9.39 16.09 -4.60
C GLY A 36 9.15 14.79 -3.84
N ASP A 37 8.49 14.93 -2.70
CA ASP A 37 8.24 13.87 -1.74
C ASP A 37 6.80 13.37 -1.92
N TYR A 38 6.61 12.05 -2.08
CA TYR A 38 5.28 11.42 -2.22
C TYR A 38 4.40 11.92 -3.39
N ASN A 39 5.00 12.53 -4.42
CA ASN A 39 4.25 13.10 -5.56
C ASN A 39 4.01 12.12 -6.72
N SER A 40 4.60 10.93 -6.69
CA SER A 40 4.42 9.92 -7.73
C SER A 40 3.14 9.11 -7.52
N MET A 41 2.54 8.63 -8.61
CA MET A 41 1.32 7.84 -8.57
C MET A 41 1.37 6.68 -9.56
N LEU A 42 0.66 5.59 -9.24
CA LEU A 42 0.43 4.50 -10.17
C LEU A 42 -0.89 4.74 -10.90
N VAL A 43 -0.84 4.73 -12.23
CA VAL A 43 -1.96 5.00 -13.12
C VAL A 43 -2.32 3.73 -13.88
N ALA A 44 -3.60 3.39 -13.88
CA ALA A 44 -4.12 2.28 -14.66
C ALA A 44 -4.07 2.59 -16.16
N ASN A 45 -3.57 1.65 -16.97
CA ASN A 45 -3.50 1.81 -18.43
C ASN A 45 -4.75 1.27 -19.15
N ARG A 46 -5.68 0.71 -18.39
CA ARG A 46 -6.97 0.18 -18.86
C ARG A 46 -7.99 0.21 -17.74
N ASP A 47 -9.25 0.02 -18.12
CA ASP A 47 -10.33 -0.17 -17.17
C ASP A 47 -10.26 -1.55 -16.50
N PHE A 48 -10.72 -1.61 -15.25
CA PHE A 48 -10.90 -2.84 -14.49
C PHE A 48 -12.36 -2.97 -14.04
N ALA A 49 -12.94 -4.15 -14.22
CA ALA A 49 -14.25 -4.43 -13.65
C ALA A 49 -14.16 -4.55 -12.12
N LYS A 50 -15.25 -4.24 -11.42
CA LYS A 50 -15.34 -4.45 -9.97
C LYS A 50 -15.07 -5.93 -9.64
N GLY A 51 -14.09 -6.18 -8.76
CA GLY A 51 -13.68 -7.53 -8.36
C GLY A 51 -12.70 -8.21 -9.32
N GLU A 52 -12.32 -7.53 -10.41
CA GLU A 52 -11.26 -8.02 -11.29
C GLU A 52 -9.91 -7.99 -10.58
N VAL A 53 -9.13 -9.06 -10.77
CA VAL A 53 -7.75 -9.12 -10.25
C VAL A 53 -6.85 -8.27 -11.15
N ILE A 54 -6.29 -7.20 -10.58
CA ILE A 54 -5.35 -6.32 -11.28
C ILE A 54 -4.05 -7.08 -11.62
N CYS A 55 -3.43 -7.69 -10.61
CA CYS A 55 -2.24 -8.53 -10.73
C CYS A 55 -2.10 -9.42 -9.49
N ARG A 56 -1.28 -10.48 -9.57
CA ARG A 56 -0.91 -11.28 -8.40
C ARG A 56 0.31 -10.65 -7.71
N VAL A 57 0.40 -10.84 -6.40
CA VAL A 57 1.56 -10.46 -5.60
C VAL A 57 2.56 -11.62 -5.61
N ASP A 58 3.72 -11.42 -6.24
CA ASP A 58 4.78 -12.39 -6.42
C ASP A 58 6.17 -11.74 -6.28
N GLY A 59 7.24 -12.53 -6.21
CA GLY A 59 8.62 -12.01 -6.13
C GLY A 59 8.94 -11.23 -4.85
N THR A 60 8.09 -11.34 -3.83
CA THR A 60 8.19 -10.58 -2.58
C THR A 60 9.28 -11.14 -1.68
N THR A 61 9.90 -10.29 -0.88
CA THR A 61 10.91 -10.69 0.11
C THR A 61 10.52 -10.17 1.49
N PRO A 62 10.87 -10.87 2.59
CA PRO A 62 10.72 -10.31 3.93
C PRO A 62 11.43 -8.95 4.02
N GLY A 63 10.77 -7.99 4.67
CA GLY A 63 11.28 -6.64 4.87
C GLY A 63 11.02 -6.14 6.29
N PRO A 64 11.75 -5.13 6.76
CA PRO A 64 11.41 -4.43 7.99
C PRO A 64 10.10 -3.64 7.81
N LYS A 65 9.45 -3.29 8.92
CA LYS A 65 8.32 -2.36 8.91
C LYS A 65 8.78 -0.99 8.41
N ARG A 66 8.32 -0.57 7.23
CA ARG A 66 8.66 0.70 6.55
C ARG A 66 7.51 1.12 5.64
N TYR A 67 7.58 2.35 5.11
CA TYR A 67 6.58 2.88 4.18
C TYR A 67 6.42 2.04 2.89
N THR A 68 7.46 1.33 2.47
CA THR A 68 7.45 0.51 1.23
C THR A 68 6.99 -0.92 1.44
N SER A 69 6.93 -1.39 2.69
CA SER A 69 6.58 -2.76 3.01
C SER A 69 5.10 -2.91 3.38
N VAL A 70 4.58 -4.12 3.19
CA VAL A 70 3.20 -4.48 3.51
C VAL A 70 3.20 -5.52 4.62
N GLN A 71 2.41 -5.29 5.67
CA GLN A 71 2.23 -6.25 6.75
C GLN A 71 1.41 -7.45 6.28
N VAL A 72 1.93 -8.66 6.51
CA VAL A 72 1.30 -9.94 6.10
C VAL A 72 0.95 -10.86 7.26
N SER A 73 1.46 -10.54 8.45
CA SER A 73 1.08 -11.18 9.70
C SER A 73 1.34 -10.20 10.85
N LYS A 74 1.05 -10.61 12.08
CA LYS A 74 1.28 -9.78 13.27
C LYS A 74 2.69 -9.19 13.34
N ASP A 75 3.70 -9.97 12.92
CA ASP A 75 5.11 -9.66 13.15
C ASP A 75 5.93 -9.58 11.84
N GLN A 76 5.33 -9.81 10.67
CA GLN A 76 6.05 -9.92 9.40
C GLN A 76 5.56 -8.90 8.37
N HIS A 77 6.52 -8.31 7.66
CA HIS A 77 6.30 -7.46 6.50
C HIS A 77 7.05 -8.00 5.29
N ILE A 78 6.57 -7.64 4.10
CA ILE A 78 7.19 -7.97 2.83
C ILE A 78 7.41 -6.71 1.98
N GLU A 79 8.48 -6.68 1.22
CA GLU A 79 8.68 -5.73 0.11
C GLU A 79 8.06 -6.34 -1.16
N LEU A 80 7.34 -5.54 -1.97
CA LEU A 80 6.70 -6.06 -3.20
C LEU A 80 7.65 -6.11 -4.39
N ASN A 81 8.82 -5.47 -4.28
CA ASN A 81 9.93 -5.55 -5.24
C ASN A 81 9.54 -5.25 -6.69
N SER A 82 8.56 -4.38 -6.87
CA SER A 82 7.94 -4.08 -8.17
C SER A 82 7.17 -2.77 -8.12
N ASP A 83 6.70 -2.31 -9.27
CA ASP A 83 5.93 -1.06 -9.40
C ASP A 83 4.65 -1.05 -8.54
N ARG A 84 4.20 -2.23 -8.10
CA ARG A 84 3.11 -2.42 -7.14
C ARG A 84 3.36 -1.71 -5.80
N ASP A 85 4.60 -1.38 -5.45
CA ASP A 85 4.94 -0.54 -4.29
C ASP A 85 4.31 0.85 -4.35
N SER A 86 3.82 1.27 -5.52
CA SER A 86 3.11 2.53 -5.72
C SER A 86 1.59 2.37 -5.78
N LEU A 87 1.06 1.15 -5.61
CA LEU A 87 -0.38 0.93 -5.49
C LEU A 87 -0.91 1.58 -4.21
N THR A 88 -2.00 2.31 -4.34
CA THR A 88 -2.76 2.82 -3.21
C THR A 88 -3.95 1.93 -2.95
N PHE A 89 -4.16 1.59 -1.68
CA PHE A 89 -5.31 0.84 -1.21
C PHE A 89 -5.68 1.33 0.19
N PHE A 90 -6.72 0.76 0.79
CA PHE A 90 -7.07 1.08 2.16
C PHE A 90 -6.03 0.47 3.13
N TYR A 91 -4.92 1.16 3.40
CA TYR A 91 -3.81 0.66 4.24
C TYR A 91 -4.25 -0.08 5.51
N PRO A 92 -5.24 0.38 6.29
CA PRO A 92 -5.71 -0.35 7.47
C PRO A 92 -6.28 -1.76 7.18
N SER A 93 -6.54 -2.13 5.93
CA SER A 93 -6.91 -3.50 5.57
C SER A 93 -5.80 -4.51 5.80
N SER A 94 -4.53 -4.09 5.75
CA SER A 94 -3.35 -4.94 5.98
C SER A 94 -2.47 -4.45 7.14
N GLU A 95 -2.48 -3.15 7.44
CA GLU A 95 -1.60 -2.53 8.42
C GLU A 95 -2.29 -2.37 9.79
N TRP A 96 -1.77 -3.03 10.82
CA TRP A 96 -2.28 -2.92 12.18
C TRP A 96 -2.01 -1.53 12.77
N GLU A 97 -0.76 -1.08 12.64
CA GLU A 97 -0.29 0.23 13.09
C GLU A 97 0.81 0.70 12.14
N MET A 98 0.65 1.89 11.55
CA MET A 98 1.65 2.46 10.65
C MET A 98 2.95 2.75 11.39
N ASP A 99 4.09 2.68 10.70
CA ASP A 99 5.36 3.19 11.25
C ASP A 99 5.36 4.72 11.29
N GLN A 100 4.88 5.32 10.20
CA GLN A 100 4.74 6.76 10.04
C GLN A 100 3.29 7.07 9.64
N PRO A 101 2.43 7.47 10.59
CA PRO A 101 1.08 7.91 10.27
C PRO A 101 1.06 9.20 9.44
N PHE A 102 0.05 9.35 8.57
CA PHE A 102 -0.05 10.50 7.66
C PHE A 102 -1.50 10.99 7.47
N PRO A 103 -1.71 12.28 7.11
CA PRO A 103 -3.02 12.77 6.71
C PRO A 103 -3.47 12.16 5.37
N CYS A 104 -4.71 11.71 5.30
CA CYS A 104 -5.27 11.08 4.10
C CYS A 104 -5.76 12.14 3.10
N TRP A 105 -5.35 11.98 1.84
CA TRP A 105 -5.73 12.88 0.73
C TRP A 105 -6.54 12.17 -0.36
N CYS A 106 -7.27 11.11 -0.01
CA CYS A 106 -7.97 10.28 -1.01
C CYS A 106 -9.21 10.95 -1.63
N GLY A 107 -9.74 12.03 -1.04
CA GLY A 107 -10.93 12.73 -1.54
C GLY A 107 -12.27 11.97 -1.44
N SER A 108 -12.28 10.77 -0.86
CA SER A 108 -13.51 9.98 -0.69
C SER A 108 -14.45 10.57 0.36
N GLU A 109 -15.77 10.46 0.15
CA GLU A 109 -16.79 10.80 1.15
C GLU A 109 -16.66 9.96 2.44
N GLN A 110 -16.06 8.77 2.34
CA GLN A 110 -15.83 7.85 3.45
C GLN A 110 -14.39 7.93 3.99
N CYS A 111 -13.70 9.06 3.77
CA CYS A 111 -12.33 9.28 4.21
C CYS A 111 -12.17 9.17 5.74
N ILE A 112 -11.13 8.47 6.18
CA ILE A 112 -10.78 8.32 7.61
C ILE A 112 -9.90 9.46 8.14
N GLN A 113 -9.62 10.48 7.32
CA GLN A 113 -8.80 11.67 7.61
C GLN A 113 -7.33 11.44 7.97
N SER A 114 -7.01 10.49 8.85
CA SER A 114 -5.64 10.16 9.26
C SER A 114 -5.42 8.66 9.18
N VAL A 115 -4.38 8.24 8.43
CA VAL A 115 -4.00 6.84 8.28
C VAL A 115 -3.01 6.49 9.38
N ARG A 116 -3.47 5.75 10.40
CA ARG A 116 -2.67 5.30 11.54
C ARG A 116 -2.57 3.77 11.68
N GLY A 117 -3.36 3.04 10.89
CA GLY A 117 -3.49 1.59 10.96
C GLY A 117 -4.82 1.14 11.61
N ALA A 118 -5.16 -0.13 11.43
CA ALA A 118 -6.42 -0.74 11.85
C ALA A 118 -6.69 -0.60 13.36
N ARG A 119 -5.63 -0.60 14.18
CA ARG A 119 -5.70 -0.48 15.65
C ARG A 119 -6.52 0.72 16.11
N PHE A 120 -6.53 1.80 15.32
CA PHE A 120 -7.14 3.08 15.69
C PHE A 120 -8.54 3.30 15.09
N LEU A 121 -9.05 2.35 14.30
CA LEU A 121 -10.35 2.45 13.65
C LEU A 121 -11.41 1.61 14.36
N SER A 122 -12.66 2.09 14.31
CA SER A 122 -13.81 1.39 14.87
C SER A 122 -14.18 0.17 14.01
N LYS A 123 -14.87 -0.81 14.62
CA LYS A 123 -15.44 -1.96 13.89
C LYS A 123 -16.35 -1.53 12.74
N GLU A 124 -17.09 -0.43 12.93
CA GLU A 124 -18.01 0.11 11.93
C GLU A 124 -17.29 0.66 10.69
N ILE A 125 -16.11 1.27 10.86
CA ILE A 125 -15.30 1.71 9.72
C ILE A 125 -14.68 0.49 9.04
N MET A 126 -14.12 -0.44 9.82
CA MET A 126 -13.44 -1.62 9.28
C MET A 126 -14.37 -2.55 8.51
N SER A 127 -15.65 -2.66 8.90
CA SER A 127 -16.64 -3.51 8.22
C SER A 127 -17.02 -3.03 6.82
N ARG A 128 -16.67 -1.79 6.44
CA ARG A 128 -16.94 -1.23 5.12
C ARG A 128 -15.96 -1.71 4.05
N TYR A 129 -14.82 -2.26 4.46
CA TYR A 129 -13.72 -2.63 3.58
C TYR A 129 -13.41 -4.13 3.65
N PHE A 130 -12.73 -4.62 2.62
CA PHE A 130 -12.05 -5.91 2.73
C PHE A 130 -10.88 -5.78 3.70
N VAL A 131 -10.71 -6.75 4.58
CA VAL A 131 -9.68 -6.76 5.63
C VAL A 131 -9.00 -8.13 5.61
N THR A 132 -7.67 -8.15 5.69
CA THR A 132 -6.91 -9.40 5.70
C THR A 132 -7.17 -10.20 6.99
N LYS A 133 -6.96 -11.51 6.91
CA LYS A 133 -7.17 -12.42 8.04
C LYS A 133 -6.40 -12.00 9.30
N HIS A 134 -5.13 -11.62 9.18
CA HIS A 134 -4.32 -11.24 10.35
C HIS A 134 -4.81 -9.95 11.02
N ILE A 135 -5.39 -9.02 10.26
CA ILE A 135 -5.99 -7.80 10.84
C ILE A 135 -7.34 -8.13 11.50
N GLN A 136 -8.14 -9.02 10.91
CA GLN A 136 -9.37 -9.50 11.56
C GLN A 136 -9.06 -10.13 12.93
N GLU A 137 -8.09 -11.04 12.99
CA GLU A 137 -7.63 -11.66 14.24
C GLU A 137 -7.11 -10.61 15.25
N SER A 138 -6.35 -9.62 14.78
CA SER A 138 -5.83 -8.55 15.64
C SER A 138 -6.94 -7.64 16.20
N LEU A 139 -7.97 -7.35 15.41
CA LEU A 139 -9.15 -6.59 15.85
C LEU A 139 -9.91 -7.36 16.92
N GLU A 140 -10.15 -8.66 16.72
CA GLU A 140 -10.80 -9.52 17.71
C GLU A 140 -10.05 -9.54 19.04
N ASP A 141 -8.72 -9.66 19.00
CA ASP A 141 -7.87 -9.63 20.20
C ASP A 141 -7.94 -8.28 20.93
N ARG A 142 -7.85 -7.17 20.18
CA ARG A 142 -7.97 -5.81 20.75
C ARG A 142 -9.31 -5.62 21.43
N ASP A 143 -10.39 -6.02 20.76
CA ASP A 143 -11.75 -5.75 21.20
C ASP A 143 -12.16 -6.66 22.36
N ARG A 144 -11.60 -7.88 22.44
CA ARG A 144 -11.70 -8.76 23.62
C ARG A 144 -10.93 -8.21 24.83
N SER A 145 -9.78 -7.59 24.61
CA SER A 145 -8.95 -7.02 25.68
C SER A 145 -9.49 -5.68 26.21
N SER A 146 -10.41 -5.05 25.48
CA SER A 146 -11.03 -3.76 25.81
C SER A 146 -12.44 -3.91 26.40
N ALA A 147 -12.92 -5.14 26.52
CA ALA A 147 -14.22 -5.51 27.10
C ALA A 147 -14.03 -6.02 28.54
#